data_AF-A0A3A0ADL5-F1
#
_entry.id   AF-A0A3A0ADL5-F1
#
_cell.length_a   1.000
_cell.length_b   1.000
_cell.length_c   1.000
_cell.angle_alpha   90.00
_cell.angle_beta   90.00
_cell.angle_gamma   90.00
#
_symmetry.space_group_name_H-M   'P 1'
#
loop_
_entity.id
_entity.type
_entity.pdbx_description
1 polymer ?
#
loop_
_entity_poly.entity_id
_entity_poly.type
_entity_poly.pdbx_seq_one_letter_code
_entity_poly.pdbx_strand_id
1 'polypeptide(L)' 'AALAKAILEEGAPARDRYLRFLSRGSSQYSLDLLRDAGVDMETPQPIEDALSIFEGLLDELETLMS' A
#
# COMPACT_ATOMS: atom_id res chain seq x y z
N ALA A 1 0.65 -4.51 -0.66
CA ALA A 1 -0.14 -3.28 -0.92
C ALA A 1 0.03 -2.31 0.25
N ALA A 2 0.88 -1.29 0.11
CA ALA A 2 1.26 -0.42 1.22
C ALA A 2 0.09 0.41 1.79
N LEU A 3 -0.74 1.03 0.93
CA LEU A 3 -1.90 1.84 1.39
C LEU A 3 -2.96 1.00 2.11
N ALA A 4 -3.29 -0.18 1.58
CA ALA A 4 -4.29 -1.07 2.18
C ALA A 4 -3.80 -1.61 3.53
N LYS A 5 -2.52 -2.02 3.62
CA LYS A 5 -1.89 -2.45 4.86
C LYS A 5 -1.93 -1.35 5.91
N ALA A 6 -1.56 -0.12 5.56
CA ALA A 6 -1.62 1.03 6.46
C ALA A 6 -3.05 1.28 6.99
N ILE A 7 -4.09 1.12 6.15
CA ILE A 7 -5.49 1.26 6.61
C ILE A 7 -5.86 0.16 7.62
N LEU A 8 -5.42 -1.08 7.40
CA LEU A 8 -5.70 -2.20 8.30
C LEU A 8 -4.97 -2.04 9.64
N GLU A 9 -3.74 -1.50 9.64
CA GLU A 9 -2.90 -1.37 10.83
C GLU A 9 -3.14 -0.07 11.61
N GLU A 10 -3.24 1.07 10.92
CA GLU A 10 -3.38 2.39 11.56
C GLU A 10 -4.83 2.85 11.68
N GLY A 11 -5.75 2.35 10.86
CA GLY A 11 -7.16 2.72 10.86
C GLY A 11 -7.42 4.14 10.33
N ALA A 12 -8.10 4.97 11.15
CA ALA A 12 -8.61 6.27 10.72
C ALA A 12 -7.54 7.24 10.13
N PRO A 13 -6.33 7.36 10.69
CA PRO A 13 -5.28 8.21 10.12
C PRO A 13 -4.89 7.81 8.69
N ALA A 14 -4.68 6.53 8.42
CA ALA A 14 -4.33 6.04 7.08
C ALA A 14 -5.50 6.16 6.10
N ARG A 15 -6.74 5.91 6.56
CA ARG A 15 -7.95 6.17 5.78
C ARG A 15 -8.02 7.62 5.32
N ASP A 16 -7.77 8.57 6.21
CA ASP A 16 -7.87 9.99 5.90
C ASP A 16 -6.78 10.45 4.91
N ARG A 17 -5.56 9.88 5.00
CA ARG A 17 -4.51 10.06 3.98
C ARG A 17 -4.95 9.50 2.62
N TYR A 18 -5.55 8.31 2.59
CA TYR A 18 -6.04 7.68 1.37
C TYR A 18 -7.18 8.47 0.71
N LEU A 19 -8.15 8.94 1.48
CA LEU A 19 -9.23 9.78 0.95
C LEU A 19 -8.71 11.11 0.41
N ARG A 20 -7.71 11.71 1.08
CA ARG A 20 -7.03 12.91 0.59
C ARG A 20 -6.32 12.63 -0.75
N PHE A 21 -5.60 11.52 -0.85
CA PHE A 21 -4.96 11.08 -2.09
C PHE A 21 -5.97 10.98 -3.25
N LEU A 22 -7.09 10.28 -3.03
CA LEU A 22 -8.15 10.15 -4.05
C LEU A 22 -8.76 11.51 -4.43
N SER A 23 -8.96 12.41 -3.46
CA SER A 23 -9.53 13.74 -3.72
C SER A 23 -8.65 14.65 -4.59
N ARG A 24 -7.34 14.38 -4.66
CA ARG A 24 -6.41 15.17 -5.49
C ARG A 24 -6.44 14.78 -6.98
N GLY A 25 -6.93 13.60 -7.33
CA GLY A 25 -7.02 13.16 -8.73
C GLY A 25 -5.69 13.34 -9.48
N SER A 26 -5.73 13.98 -10.66
CA SER A 26 -4.55 14.27 -11.49
C SER A 26 -3.98 15.67 -11.28
N SER A 27 -4.25 16.33 -10.14
CA SER A 27 -3.86 17.72 -9.91
C SER A 27 -2.38 17.91 -9.53
N GLN A 28 -1.62 16.82 -9.35
CA GLN A 28 -0.23 16.81 -8.91
C GLN A 28 0.51 15.61 -9.51
N TYR A 29 1.85 15.66 -9.53
CA TYR A 29 2.68 14.55 -10.00
C TYR A 29 2.44 13.27 -9.16
N SER A 30 2.39 12.14 -9.85
CA SER A 30 2.01 10.85 -9.26
C SER A 30 2.92 10.40 -8.10
N LEU A 31 4.22 10.65 -8.18
CA LEU A 31 5.17 10.29 -7.12
C LEU A 31 4.91 11.11 -5.84
N ASP A 32 4.66 12.41 -5.99
CA ASP A 32 4.35 13.27 -4.85
C ASP A 32 3.01 12.88 -4.20
N LEU A 33 2.01 12.53 -5.01
CA LEU A 33 0.72 12.06 -4.50
C LEU A 33 0.84 10.78 -3.66
N LEU A 34 1.66 9.82 -4.12
CA LEU A 34 1.89 8.58 -3.39
C LEU A 34 2.70 8.84 -2.10
N ARG A 35 3.70 9.71 -2.17
CA ARG A 35 4.49 10.11 -1.00
C ARG A 35 3.61 10.77 0.07
N ASP A 36 2.74 11.71 -0.32
CA ASP A 36 1.76 12.35 0.56
C ASP A 36 0.78 11.32 1.19
N ALA A 37 0.49 10.23 0.49
CA ALA A 37 -0.34 9.14 0.97
C ALA A 37 0.41 8.18 1.93
N GLY A 38 1.73 8.35 2.08
CA GLY A 38 2.60 7.53 2.93
C GLY A 38 3.36 6.42 2.18
N VAL A 39 3.42 6.48 0.84
CA VAL A 39 4.11 5.48 0.01
C VAL A 39 5.19 6.15 -0.85
N ASP A 40 6.45 5.96 -0.50
CA ASP A 40 7.56 6.52 -1.27
C ASP A 40 8.08 5.55 -2.33
N MET A 41 7.62 5.78 -3.57
CA MET A 41 7.98 4.96 -4.73
C MET A 41 9.38 5.22 -5.28
N GLU A 42 10.15 6.15 -4.70
CA GLU A 42 11.59 6.31 -5.00
C GLU A 42 12.46 5.28 -4.25
N THR A 43 11.89 4.57 -3.29
CA THR A 43 12.54 3.50 -2.55
C THR A 43 12.06 2.13 -3.05
N PRO A 44 12.85 1.05 -2.87
CA PRO A 44 12.41 -0.30 -3.23
C PRO A 44 11.34 -0.86 -2.29
N GLN A 45 11.21 -0.31 -1.08
CA GLN A 45 10.38 -0.83 0.01
C GLN A 45 8.92 -1.12 -0.40
N PRO A 46 8.19 -0.23 -1.11
CA PRO A 46 6.79 -0.50 -1.46
C PRO A 46 6.60 -1.72 -2.36
N ILE A 47 7.60 -2.04 -3.18
CA ILE A 47 7.60 -3.20 -4.07
C ILE A 47 7.95 -4.46 -3.26
N GLU A 48 8.99 -4.39 -2.43
CA GLU A 48 9.39 -5.49 -1.54
C GLU A 48 8.24 -5.90 -0.61
N ASP A 49 7.55 -4.93 0.00
CA ASP A 49 6.37 -5.17 0.85
C ASP A 49 5.23 -5.86 0.09
N ALA A 50 5.03 -5.52 -1.18
CA ALA A 50 4.01 -6.14 -2.01
C ALA A 50 4.37 -7.59 -2.35
N LEU A 51 5.65 -7.87 -2.65
CA LEU A 51 6.14 -9.21 -2.92
C LEU A 51 6.10 -10.10 -1.68
N SER A 52 6.42 -9.57 -0.50
CA SER A 52 6.33 -10.32 0.76
C SER A 52 4.89 -10.75 1.09
N ILE A 53 3.90 -9.90 0.82
CA ILE A 53 2.49 -10.29 0.95
C ILE A 53 2.13 -11.38 -0.05
N PHE A 54 2.61 -11.27 -1.29
CA PHE A 54 2.35 -12.28 -2.32
C PHE A 54 2.94 -13.64 -1.94
N GLU A 55 4.17 -13.67 -1.42
CA GLU A 55 4.81 -14.87 -0.88
C GLU A 55 3.97 -15.51 0.23
N GLY A 56 3.53 -14.75 1.23
CA GLY A 56 2.67 -15.28 2.29
C GLY A 56 1.34 -15.84 1.78
N LEU A 57 0.74 -15.23 0.75
CA LEU A 57 -0.46 -15.75 0.12
C LEU A 57 -0.22 -17.07 -0.63
N LEU A 58 0.97 -17.27 -1.20
CA LEU A 58 1.36 -18.55 -1.80
C LEU A 58 1.53 -19.63 -0.73
N ASP A 59 2.18 -19.32 0.40
CA ASP A 59 2.35 -20.25 1.53
C ASP A 59 0.99 -20.68 2.11
N GLU A 60 0.06 -19.74 2.27
CA GLU A 60 -1.31 -20.02 2.69
C GLU A 60 -2.03 -20.96 1.71
N LEU A 61 -1.88 -20.71 0.40
CA LEU A 61 -2.46 -21.54 -0.64
C LEU A 61 -1.88 -22.96 -0.62
N GLU A 62 -0.56 -23.11 -0.51
CA GLU A 62 0.12 -24.41 -0.42
C GLU A 62 -0.38 -25.21 0.79
N THR A 63 -0.53 -24.55 1.94
CA THR A 63 -1.06 -25.15 3.18
C THR A 63 -2.49 -25.66 3.02
N LEU A 64 -3.34 -24.95 2.26
CA LEU A 64 -4.73 -25.36 2.02
C LEU A 64 -4.87 -26.53 1.02
N MET A 65 -3.84 -26.76 0.20
CA MET A 65 -3.85 -27.81 -0.83
C MET A 65 -3.21 -29.14 -0.37
N SER A 66 -2.60 -29.17 0.82
CA SER A 66 -2.03 -30.37 1.46
C SER A 66 -3.00 -31.02 2.44
#